data_AF-A0A1U7NB15-F1
#
_entry.id   AF-A0A1U7NB15-F1
#
_cell.length_a   1.000
_cell.length_b   1.000
_cell.length_c   1.000
_cell.angle_alpha   90.00
_cell.angle_beta   90.00
_cell.angle_gamma   90.00
#
_symmetry.space_group_name_H-M   'P 1'
#
loop_
_entity.id
_entity.type
_entity.pdbx_description
1 polymer ?
#
loop_
_entity_poly.entity_id
_entity_poly.type
_entity_poly.pdbx_seq_one_letter_code
_entity_poly.pdbx_strand_id
1 'polypeptide(L)'
;MKENVFRENQRDYHNPKSLRISIVSIAKVKVGNLSRGGKARTLEAKQADDHDTEWTSVMTPFGILITLTDQLSIYMGQSALTSDL
;
A
#
# COMPACT_ATOMS: atom_id res chain seq x y z
N MET A 1 5.10 15.57 7.44
CA MET A 1 4.57 15.00 8.70
C MET A 1 4.47 16.14 9.71
N LYS A 2 3.38 16.25 10.48
CA LYS A 2 3.19 17.39 11.42
C LYS A 2 4.18 17.28 12.59
N GLU A 3 4.78 18.41 12.99
CA GLU A 3 5.81 18.50 14.05
C GLU A 3 5.42 17.79 15.36
N ASN A 4 4.17 17.95 15.80
CA ASN A 4 3.67 17.30 17.01
C ASN A 4 3.74 15.76 16.93
N VAL A 5 3.49 15.17 15.76
CA VAL A 5 3.52 13.71 15.58
C VAL A 5 4.96 13.20 15.66
N PHE A 6 5.91 13.93 15.07
CA PHE A 6 7.32 13.59 15.17
C PHE A 6 7.80 13.63 16.62
N ARG A 7 7.47 14.69 17.35
CA ARG A 7 7.85 14.84 18.76
C ARG A 7 7.32 13.72 19.65
N GLU A 8 6.03 13.38 19.56
CA GLU A 8 5.48 12.29 20.39
C GLU A 8 6.04 10.91 19.98
N ASN A 9 6.30 10.68 18.68
CA ASN A 9 6.96 9.46 18.22
C ASN A 9 8.36 9.26 18.81
N GLN A 10 9.13 10.35 18.96
CA GLN A 10 10.45 10.32 19.61
C GLN A 10 10.35 10.06 21.10
N ARG A 11 9.37 10.69 21.78
CA ARG A 11 9.14 10.53 23.22
C ARG A 11 8.87 9.07 23.61
N ASP A 12 8.08 8.37 22.79
CA ASP A 12 7.67 6.99 23.06
C ASP A 12 8.56 5.94 22.39
N TYR A 13 9.71 6.31 21.83
CA TYR A 13 10.52 5.41 21.00
C TYR A 13 10.99 4.16 21.72
N HIS A 14 11.28 4.26 23.02
CA HIS A 14 11.72 3.14 23.86
C HIS A 14 10.71 2.80 24.96
N ASN A 15 9.46 3.23 24.85
CA ASN A 15 8.45 3.00 25.89
C ASN A 15 7.72 1.66 25.65
N PRO A 16 8.00 0.60 26.43
CA PRO A 16 7.36 -0.71 26.23
C PRO A 16 5.88 -0.73 26.63
N LYS A 17 5.38 0.34 27.27
CA LYS A 17 3.96 0.51 27.63
C LYS A 17 3.17 1.24 26.54
N SER A 18 3.83 1.71 25.48
CA SER A 18 3.19 2.39 24.36
C SER A 18 3.25 1.53 23.10
N LEU A 19 2.11 1.40 22.42
CA LEU A 19 2.04 0.76 21.10
C LEU A 19 2.03 1.84 20.02
N ARG A 20 3.08 1.87 19.19
CA ARG A 20 3.18 2.81 18.07
C ARG A 20 2.80 2.13 16.76
N ILE A 21 1.78 2.69 16.11
CA ILE A 21 1.23 2.19 14.86
C ILE A 21 1.42 3.28 13.79
N SER A 22 2.01 2.91 12.66
CA SER A 22 2.02 3.74 11.45
C SER A 22 0.95 3.23 10.51
N ILE A 23 0.09 4.14 10.04
CA ILE A 23 -1.00 3.84 9.12
C ILE A 23 -0.76 4.61 7.83
N VAL A 24 -0.87 3.92 6.69
CA VAL A 24 -0.74 4.56 5.37
C VAL A 24 -1.72 3.94 4.38
N SER A 25 -2.39 4.76 3.60
CA SER A 25 -2.98 4.34 2.32
C SER A 25 -2.12 4.90 1.19
N ILE A 26 -1.96 4.12 0.13
CA ILE A 26 -1.19 4.53 -1.06
C ILE A 26 -2.11 4.56 -2.27
N ALA A 27 -1.56 4.98 -3.41
CA ALA A 27 -2.22 5.03 -4.71
C ALA A 27 -3.02 3.76 -5.03
N LYS A 28 -4.17 3.98 -5.66
CA LYS A 28 -5.06 2.92 -6.15
C LYS A 28 -4.33 2.02 -7.15
N VAL A 29 -4.55 0.72 -7.01
CA VAL A 29 -4.02 -0.33 -7.87
C VAL A 29 -5.16 -0.87 -8.73
N LYS A 30 -4.97 -0.83 -10.05
CA LYS A 30 -5.87 -1.49 -10.99
C LYS A 30 -5.55 -2.97 -11.04
N VAL A 31 -6.56 -3.82 -10.99
CA VAL A 31 -6.44 -5.28 -11.06
C VAL A 31 -7.10 -5.76 -12.34
N GLY A 32 -6.38 -6.57 -13.13
CA GLY A 32 -6.83 -7.09 -14.43
C GLY A 32 -5.65 -7.73 -15.18
N ASN A 33 -5.88 -8.18 -16.42
CA ASN A 33 -4.83 -8.68 -17.31
C ASN A 33 -4.06 -7.51 -17.97
N LEU A 34 -3.52 -6.64 -17.11
CA LEU A 34 -2.86 -5.39 -17.49
C LEU A 34 -1.37 -5.66 -17.66
N SER A 35 -0.80 -5.26 -18.80
CA SER A 35 0.65 -5.35 -19.04
C SER A 35 1.13 -4.10 -19.75
N ARG A 36 2.18 -3.50 -19.20
CA ARG A 36 2.83 -2.31 -19.78
C ARG A 36 4.03 -2.68 -20.64
N GLY A 37 3.94 -3.76 -21.40
CA GLY A 37 5.04 -4.25 -22.23
C GLY A 37 6.23 -4.80 -21.45
N GLY A 38 5.99 -5.31 -20.24
CA GLY A 38 7.02 -6.01 -19.46
C GLY A 38 7.50 -7.27 -20.18
N LYS A 39 8.82 -7.48 -20.28
CA LYS A 39 9.38 -8.69 -20.90
C LYS A 39 9.48 -9.80 -19.85
N ALA A 40 8.76 -10.90 -20.06
CA ALA A 40 8.94 -12.13 -19.29
C ALA A 40 10.00 -13.02 -19.98
N ARG A 41 10.81 -13.74 -19.20
CA ARG A 41 11.76 -14.75 -19.72
C ARG A 41 11.06 -16.07 -20.06
N THR A 42 9.86 -16.00 -20.61
CA THR A 42 9.07 -17.14 -21.07
C THR A 42 9.27 -17.34 -22.57
N LEU A 43 9.17 -18.59 -23.02
CA LEU A 43 9.28 -18.95 -24.44
C LEU A 43 8.24 -18.22 -25.31
N GLU A 44 7.05 -17.96 -24.76
CA GLU A 44 6.01 -17.17 -25.41
C GLU A 44 5.72 -15.88 -24.64
N ALA A 45 5.40 -14.82 -25.38
CA ALA A 45 4.99 -13.56 -24.80
C ALA A 45 3.58 -13.69 -24.22
N LYS A 46 3.39 -13.27 -22.96
CA LYS A 46 2.04 -13.18 -22.38
C LYS A 46 1.24 -12.12 -23.15
N GLN A 47 0.14 -12.53 -23.77
CA GLN A 47 -0.88 -11.60 -24.25
C GLN A 47 -1.56 -10.95 -23.04
N ALA A 48 -1.51 -9.64 -23.03
CA ALA A 48 -2.27 -8.80 -22.12
C ALA A 48 -3.24 -7.96 -22.93
N ASP A 49 -4.20 -7.33 -22.26
CA ASP A 49 -5.07 -6.38 -22.91
C ASP A 49 -4.23 -5.15 -23.30
N ASP A 50 -4.00 -5.00 -24.61
CA ASP A 50 -3.00 -4.11 -25.24
C ASP A 50 -3.15 -2.61 -24.86
N HIS A 51 -4.23 -2.25 -24.17
CA HIS A 51 -4.54 -0.87 -23.85
C HIS A 51 -4.68 -0.55 -22.36
N ASP A 52 -4.45 -1.49 -21.43
CA ASP A 52 -4.54 -1.23 -19.98
C ASP A 52 -5.88 -0.54 -19.55
N THR A 53 -6.92 -0.62 -20.39
CA THR A 53 -8.22 0.08 -20.23
C THR A 53 -9.26 -0.78 -19.54
N GLU A 54 -9.15 -2.09 -19.65
CA GLU A 54 -10.09 -3.07 -19.11
C GLU A 54 -9.52 -3.64 -17.80
N TRP A 55 -9.85 -3.03 -16.66
CA TRP A 55 -9.53 -3.57 -15.35
C TRP A 55 -10.79 -4.09 -14.66
N THR A 56 -10.69 -5.26 -14.03
CA THR A 56 -11.83 -5.91 -13.37
C THR A 56 -12.15 -5.27 -12.03
N SER A 57 -11.17 -4.63 -11.38
CA SER A 57 -11.40 -3.83 -10.18
C SER A 57 -10.30 -2.80 -9.94
N VAL A 58 -10.60 -1.85 -9.07
CA VAL A 58 -9.62 -0.91 -8.51
C VAL A 58 -9.57 -1.13 -7.00
N MET A 59 -8.40 -1.46 -6.49
CA MET A 59 -8.16 -1.69 -5.07
C MET A 59 -7.33 -0.57 -4.48
N THR A 60 -7.64 -0.18 -3.26
CA THR A 60 -6.84 0.73 -2.45
C THR A 60 -6.07 -0.09 -1.41
N PRO A 61 -4.72 -0.04 -1.42
CA PRO A 61 -3.94 -0.66 -0.37
C PRO A 61 -4.01 0.16 0.92
N PHE A 62 -4.07 -0.52 2.05
CA PHE A 62 -4.05 0.04 3.39
C PHE A 62 -3.05 -0.73 4.26
N GLY A 63 -2.01 -0.06 4.72
CA GLY A 63 -0.93 -0.65 5.51
C GLY A 63 -0.99 -0.21 6.97
N ILE A 64 -0.77 -1.18 7.87
CA ILE A 64 -0.56 -0.97 9.31
C ILE A 64 0.81 -1.54 9.66
N LEU A 65 1.71 -0.71 10.19
CA LEU A 65 3.00 -1.13 10.72
C LEU A 65 3.03 -0.95 12.25
N ILE A 66 3.23 -2.04 12.98
CA ILE A 66 3.54 -2.03 14.40
C ILE A 66 5.05 -1.96 14.56
N THR A 67 5.55 -0.78 14.96
CA THR A 67 7.01 -0.52 15.03
C THR A 67 7.72 -1.18 16.20
N LEU A 68 6.97 -1.71 17.17
CA LEU A 68 7.54 -2.44 18.31
C LEU A 68 8.00 -3.84 17.93
N THR A 69 7.29 -4.48 16.99
CA THR A 69 7.50 -5.87 16.57
C THR A 69 7.92 -5.99 15.11
N ASP A 70 8.11 -4.86 14.42
CA ASP A 70 8.30 -4.77 12.96
C ASP A 70 7.24 -5.54 12.16
N GLN A 71 6.03 -5.64 12.70
CA GLN A 71 4.94 -6.37 12.06
C GLN A 71 4.18 -5.45 11.10
N LEU A 72 4.27 -5.76 9.81
CA LEU A 72 3.52 -5.11 8.74
C LEU A 72 2.31 -5.95 8.33
N SER A 73 1.15 -5.34 8.28
CA SER A 73 -0.07 -5.90 7.70
C SER A 73 -0.58 -5.01 6.58
N ILE A 74 -0.90 -5.59 5.43
CA ILE A 74 -1.41 -4.89 4.26
C ILE A 74 -2.78 -5.47 3.91
N TYR A 75 -3.75 -4.59 3.77
CA TYR A 75 -5.12 -4.90 3.41
C TYR A 75 -5.44 -4.27 2.05
N MET A 76 -6.19 -5.00 1.23
CA MET A 76 -6.65 -4.52 -0.07
C MET A 76 -8.16 -4.42 -0.02
N GLY A 77 -8.69 -3.20 -0.18
CA GLY A 77 -10.14 -2.95 -0.18
C GLY A 77 -10.55 -2.12 -1.39
N GLN A 78 -11.85 -2.15 -1.72
CA GLN A 78 -12.44 -1.33 -2.79
C GLN A 78 -13.08 -0.03 -2.26
N SER A 79 -12.78 0.34 -1.02
CA SER A 79 -13.41 1.48 -0.35
C SER A 79 -13.06 2.81 -1.01
N ALA A 80 -13.99 3.76 -0.92
CA ALA A 80 -13.77 5.18 -1.18
C ALA A 80 -12.90 5.79 -0.06
N LEU A 81 -11.67 5.32 0.06
CA LEU A 81 -10.67 6.04 0.85
C LEU A 81 -10.31 7.28 0.05
N THR A 82 -10.89 8.41 0.44
CA THR A 82 -10.44 9.73 0.02
C THR A 82 -9.02 9.93 0.54
N SER A 83 -8.17 10.51 -0.29
CA SER A 83 -6.79 10.87 0.07
C SER A 83 -6.83 12.10 0.98
N ASP A 84 -7.41 11.96 2.17
CA ASP A 84 -7.46 13.04 3.15
C ASP A 84 -6.25 12.88 4.09
N LEU A 85 -5.05 13.07 3.53
CA LEU A 85 -3.79 13.12 4.26
C LEU A 85 -2.80 14.09 3.60
#